data_AF-A0A6L8UVA1-F1
#
_entry.id   AF-A0A6L8UVA1-F1
#
_cell.length_a   1.000
_cell.length_b   1.000
_cell.length_c   1.000
_cell.angle_alpha   90.00
_cell.angle_beta   90.00
_cell.angle_gamma   90.00
#
_symmetry.space_group_name_H-M   'P 1'
#
loop_
_entity.id
_entity.type
_entity.pdbx_description
1 polymer ?
#
loop_
_entity_poly.entity_id
_entity_poly.type
_entity_poly.pdbx_seq_one_letter_code
_entity_poly.pdbx_strand_id
1 'polypeptide(L)'
;MDIIGDDKEYCDDIENFISGNKDTHYSFIYPRNLEDVSRQVSHFAPSNIDGYKPVYIDMWTKLSKSWDIDEIKKNVRILAKDFLDLNIKNVEMIDVPTYEETKLSYEQDYKAFMQES
;
A
#
# COMPACT_ATOMS: atom_id res chain seq x y z
N MET A 1 -10.29 -20.03 -2.15
CA MET A 1 -9.08 -19.92 -1.31
C MET A 1 -9.60 -19.62 0.08
N ASP A 2 -9.23 -20.40 1.09
CA ASP A 2 -9.89 -20.36 2.41
C ASP A 2 -9.62 -19.02 3.12
N ILE A 3 -10.69 -18.26 3.34
CA ILE A 3 -10.75 -16.92 3.95
C ILE A 3 -10.17 -16.90 5.39
N ILE A 4 -10.02 -18.07 6.02
CA ILE A 4 -9.50 -18.20 7.39
C ILE A 4 -7.95 -18.11 7.42
N GLY A 5 -7.27 -18.27 6.28
CA GLY A 5 -5.81 -18.24 6.16
C GLY A 5 -5.20 -16.84 5.97
N ASP A 6 -5.77 -16.04 5.06
CA ASP A 6 -5.27 -14.69 4.71
C ASP A 6 -5.43 -13.69 5.87
N ASP A 7 -6.56 -13.75 6.60
CA ASP A 7 -6.80 -12.87 7.76
C ASP A 7 -5.79 -13.12 8.88
N LYS A 8 -5.39 -14.38 9.08
CA LYS A 8 -4.42 -14.73 10.11
C LYS A 8 -3.02 -14.24 9.76
N GLU A 9 -2.55 -14.48 8.54
CA GLU A 9 -1.23 -14.02 8.10
C GLU A 9 -1.11 -12.50 8.20
N TYR A 10 -2.14 -11.78 7.74
CA TYR A 10 -2.20 -10.32 7.84
C TYR A 10 -2.20 -9.84 9.31
N CYS A 11 -2.97 -10.49 10.19
CA CYS A 11 -2.97 -10.16 11.61
C CYS A 11 -1.62 -10.46 12.28
N ASP A 12 -1.02 -11.61 11.97
CA ASP A 12 0.29 -12.00 12.48
C ASP A 12 1.37 -11.00 12.02
N ASP A 13 1.30 -10.50 10.78
CA ASP A 13 2.20 -9.46 10.26
C ASP A 13 2.02 -8.11 10.99
N ILE A 14 0.79 -7.71 11.29
CA ILE A 14 0.51 -6.52 12.09
C ILE A 14 1.09 -6.67 13.50
N GLU A 15 0.85 -7.80 14.17
CA GLU A 15 1.37 -8.05 15.52
C GLU A 15 2.91 -8.11 15.56
N ASN A 16 3.51 -8.74 14.55
CA ASN A 16 4.96 -8.75 14.35
C ASN A 16 5.51 -7.33 14.12
N PHE A 17 4.82 -6.51 13.34
CA PHE A 17 5.20 -5.12 13.16
C PHE A 17 5.09 -4.34 14.47
N ILE A 18 3.96 -4.42 15.19
CA ILE A 18 3.71 -3.71 16.44
C ILE A 18 4.75 -4.08 17.52
N SER A 19 5.05 -5.37 17.68
CA SER A 19 6.02 -5.87 18.66
C SER A 19 7.48 -5.72 18.22
N GLY A 20 7.73 -5.60 16.92
CA GLY A 20 9.06 -5.48 16.33
C GLY A 20 9.74 -4.12 16.53
N ASN A 21 11.00 -4.05 16.08
CA ASN A 21 11.84 -2.85 16.18
C ASN A 21 11.91 -2.01 14.90
N LYS A 22 11.21 -2.40 13.83
CA LYS A 22 11.19 -1.65 12.58
C LYS A 22 10.30 -0.42 12.72
N ASP A 23 10.82 0.72 12.27
CA ASP A 23 10.06 1.97 12.19
C ASP A 23 9.05 1.97 11.05
N THR A 24 9.38 1.28 9.95
CA THR A 24 8.55 1.14 8.75
C THR A 24 8.44 -0.32 8.35
N HIS A 25 7.25 -0.74 7.94
CA HIS A 25 6.98 -2.03 7.33
C HIS A 25 6.20 -1.82 6.03
N TYR A 26 6.49 -2.66 5.02
CA TYR A 26 5.77 -2.69 3.76
C TYR A 26 5.08 -4.04 3.60
N SER A 27 3.77 -3.99 3.36
CA SER A 27 2.98 -5.15 2.96
C SER A 27 2.65 -5.05 1.47
N PHE A 28 2.63 -6.19 0.78
CA PHE A 28 2.56 -6.26 -0.67
C PHE A 28 1.36 -7.10 -1.10
N ILE A 29 0.46 -6.50 -1.88
CA ILE A 29 -0.67 -7.21 -2.46
C ILE A 29 -0.29 -7.59 -3.89
N TYR A 30 -0.12 -8.88 -4.14
CA TYR A 30 0.25 -9.43 -5.45
C TYR A 30 -0.98 -9.73 -6.32
N PRO A 31 -0.80 -9.90 -7.65
CA PRO A 31 -1.89 -10.27 -8.53
C PRO A 31 -2.59 -11.56 -8.10
N ARG A 32 -3.91 -11.51 -7.95
CA ARG A 32 -4.72 -12.69 -7.56
C ARG A 32 -5.17 -13.51 -8.77
N ASN A 33 -5.21 -12.87 -9.94
CA ASN A 33 -5.66 -13.46 -11.20
C ASN A 33 -4.98 -12.77 -12.40
N LEU A 34 -5.25 -13.26 -13.61
CA LEU A 34 -4.67 -12.74 -14.85
C LEU A 34 -5.06 -11.27 -15.16
N GLU A 35 -6.19 -10.79 -14.67
CA GLU A 35 -6.58 -9.39 -14.83
C GLU A 35 -5.66 -8.48 -14.00
N ASP A 36 -5.40 -8.86 -12.75
CA ASP A 36 -4.53 -8.12 -11.83
C ASP A 36 -3.08 -8.04 -12.33
N VAL A 37 -2.62 -8.98 -13.17
CA VAL A 37 -1.26 -8.96 -13.77
C VAL A 37 -1.02 -7.67 -14.56
N SER A 38 -2.04 -7.12 -15.20
CA SER A 38 -1.94 -5.85 -15.93
C SER A 38 -1.84 -4.62 -15.03
N ARG A 39 -2.17 -4.77 -13.73
CA ARG A 39 -2.21 -3.70 -12.74
C ARG A 39 -0.94 -3.64 -11.88
N GLN A 40 0.06 -4.46 -12.17
CA GLN A 40 1.34 -4.45 -11.45
C GLN A 40 2.00 -3.08 -11.47
N VAL A 41 2.66 -2.73 -10.37
CA VAL A 41 3.44 -1.50 -10.30
C VAL A 41 4.55 -1.48 -11.36
N SER A 42 4.66 -0.36 -12.06
CA SER A 42 5.69 -0.16 -13.09
C SER A 42 7.09 0.08 -12.50
N HIS A 43 7.15 0.55 -11.25
CA HIS A 43 8.40 0.88 -10.55
C HIS A 43 9.08 -0.34 -9.93
N PHE A 44 10.22 -0.12 -9.26
CA PHE A 44 10.95 -1.19 -8.59
C PHE A 44 10.16 -1.66 -7.37
N ALA A 45 9.93 -2.97 -7.23
CA ALA A 45 9.24 -3.59 -6.11
C ALA A 45 9.59 -5.09 -6.05
N PRO A 46 9.51 -5.76 -4.88
CA PRO A 46 9.85 -7.17 -4.76
C PRO A 46 8.85 -8.05 -5.54
N SER A 47 9.35 -9.03 -6.28
CA SER A 47 8.51 -10.03 -6.94
C SER A 47 8.15 -11.18 -6.00
N ASN A 48 6.95 -11.76 -6.16
CA ASN A 48 6.57 -13.01 -5.50
C ASN A 48 7.27 -14.22 -6.14
N ILE A 49 6.94 -15.43 -5.66
CA ILE A 49 7.51 -16.70 -6.16
C ILE A 49 7.27 -16.95 -7.66
N ASP A 50 6.21 -16.35 -8.22
CA ASP A 50 5.82 -16.47 -9.63
C ASP A 50 6.45 -15.36 -10.51
N GLY A 51 7.25 -14.48 -9.91
CA GLY A 51 7.92 -13.38 -10.61
C GLY A 51 7.07 -12.12 -10.77
N TYR A 52 5.84 -12.08 -10.26
CA TYR A 52 4.97 -10.91 -10.34
C TYR A 52 5.33 -9.86 -9.30
N LYS A 53 5.36 -8.59 -9.71
CA LYS A 53 5.42 -7.43 -8.82
C LYS A 53 4.07 -7.20 -8.13
N PRO A 54 4.04 -6.47 -7.00
CA PRO A 54 2.79 -6.10 -6.35
C PRO A 54 1.91 -5.22 -7.24
N VAL A 55 0.61 -5.26 -6.97
CA VAL A 55 -0.40 -4.31 -7.44
C VAL A 55 -0.54 -3.16 -6.43
N TYR A 56 -0.50 -3.46 -5.13
CA TYR A 56 -0.48 -2.45 -4.06
C TYR A 56 0.69 -2.65 -3.10
N ILE A 57 1.15 -1.53 -2.56
CA ILE A 57 2.18 -1.46 -1.53
C ILE A 57 1.57 -0.68 -0.36
N ASP A 58 1.31 -1.38 0.74
CA ASP A 58 0.84 -0.78 1.98
C ASP A 58 2.02 -0.47 2.88
N MET A 59 2.01 0.72 3.48
CA MET A 59 3.05 1.16 4.41
C MET A 59 2.47 1.31 5.81
N TRP A 60 3.10 0.63 6.76
CA TRP A 60 2.87 0.85 8.19
C TRP A 60 4.09 1.53 8.79
N THR A 61 3.86 2.50 9.67
CA THR A 61 4.94 3.28 10.28
C THR A 61 4.67 3.59 11.75
N LYS A 62 5.73 3.52 12.57
CA LYS A 62 5.75 3.95 13.98
C LYS A 62 6.37 5.34 14.13
N LEU A 63 6.77 5.98 13.03
CA LEU A 63 7.49 7.24 13.04
C LEU A 63 6.66 8.42 13.59
N SER A 64 5.35 8.25 13.73
CA SER A 64 4.47 9.26 14.30
C SER A 64 3.47 8.71 15.30
N LYS A 65 3.12 9.58 16.25
CA LYS A 65 2.06 9.40 17.24
C LYS A 65 0.73 10.03 16.80
N SER A 66 0.74 10.80 15.70
CA SER A 66 -0.42 11.48 15.11
C SER A 66 -0.49 11.26 13.60
N TRP A 67 -1.70 11.15 13.08
CA TRP A 67 -1.96 11.14 11.63
C TRP A 67 -2.27 12.56 11.17
N ASP A 68 -1.23 13.38 11.04
CA ASP A 68 -1.34 14.74 10.50
C ASP A 68 -0.74 14.83 9.08
N ILE A 69 -1.00 15.96 8.42
CA ILE A 69 -0.60 16.21 7.03
C ILE A 69 0.93 16.16 6.87
N ASP A 70 1.69 16.62 7.86
CA ASP A 70 3.14 16.64 7.78
C ASP A 70 3.71 15.21 7.81
N GLU A 71 3.09 14.33 8.59
CA GLU A 71 3.44 12.91 8.59
C GLU A 71 3.05 12.22 7.28
N ILE A 72 1.87 12.51 6.72
CA ILE A 72 1.49 12.01 5.38
C ILE A 72 2.55 12.40 4.36
N LYS A 73 2.97 13.68 4.34
CA LYS A 73 4.01 14.18 3.44
C LYS A 73 5.36 13.49 3.67
N LYS A 74 5.72 13.19 4.91
CA LYS A 74 6.95 12.47 5.25
C LYS A 74 6.91 11.02 4.73
N ASN A 75 5.80 10.32 4.93
CA ASN A 75 5.64 8.95 4.42
C ASN A 75 5.64 8.90 2.89
N VAL A 76 5.02 9.86 2.21
CA VAL A 76 5.11 10.00 0.75
C VAL A 76 6.55 10.15 0.28
N ARG A 77 7.38 10.93 0.98
CA ARG A 77 8.81 11.06 0.64
C ARG A 77 9.57 9.75 0.85
N ILE A 78 9.26 9.00 1.90
CA ILE A 78 9.87 7.69 2.17
C ILE A 78 9.53 6.73 1.03
N LEU A 79 8.25 6.61 0.67
CA LEU A 79 7.80 5.76 -0.44
C LEU A 79 8.46 6.15 -1.78
N ALA A 80 8.49 7.44 -2.09
CA ALA A 80 9.11 7.91 -3.32
C ALA A 80 10.62 7.61 -3.38
N LYS A 81 11.31 7.69 -2.24
CA LYS A 81 12.72 7.32 -2.16
C LYS A 81 12.90 5.81 -2.32
N ASP A 82 12.13 5.02 -1.59
CA ASP A 82 12.35 3.57 -1.49
C ASP A 82 11.95 2.82 -2.77
N PHE A 83 10.92 3.28 -3.47
CA PHE A 83 10.36 2.57 -4.62
C PHE A 83 10.59 3.28 -5.97
N LEU A 84 10.79 4.59 -5.97
CA LEU A 84 10.97 5.38 -7.19
C LEU A 84 12.40 5.96 -7.34
N ASP A 85 13.26 5.82 -6.33
CA ASP A 85 14.58 6.48 -6.24
C ASP A 85 14.50 8.00 -6.42
N LEU A 86 13.40 8.61 -5.94
CA LEU A 86 13.16 10.04 -6.06
C LEU A 86 13.44 10.75 -4.73
N ASN A 87 14.33 11.74 -4.76
CA ASN A 87 14.54 12.64 -3.63
C ASN A 87 13.60 13.85 -3.70
N ILE A 88 12.36 13.66 -3.24
CA ILE A 88 11.31 14.68 -3.29
C ILE A 88 11.51 15.73 -2.19
N LYS A 89 11.69 17.00 -2.59
CA LYS A 89 11.83 18.12 -1.66
C LYS A 89 10.48 18.60 -1.11
N ASN A 90 9.50 18.78 -2.00
CA ASN A 90 8.18 19.29 -1.63
C ASN A 90 7.08 18.28 -1.94
N VAL A 91 6.15 18.11 -1.00
CA VAL A 91 4.92 17.33 -1.18
C VAL A 91 3.76 18.28 -0.95
N GLU A 92 2.94 18.45 -1.97
CA GLU A 92 1.79 19.35 -1.97
C GLU A 92 0.52 18.50 -1.92
N MET A 93 -0.36 18.82 -0.98
CA MET A 93 -1.72 18.29 -1.00
C MET A 93 -2.48 19.16 -2.00
N ILE A 94 -3.02 18.54 -3.05
CA ILE A 94 -3.68 19.28 -4.13
C ILE A 94 -5.02 19.81 -3.62
N ASP A 95 -5.99 18.93 -3.43
CA ASP A 95 -7.29 19.25 -2.85
C ASP A 95 -7.90 18.01 -2.21
N VAL A 96 -8.86 18.21 -1.30
CA VAL A 96 -9.71 17.12 -0.82
C VAL A 96 -10.65 16.74 -1.96
N PRO A 97 -10.61 15.49 -2.46
CA PRO A 97 -11.48 15.08 -3.56
C PRO A 97 -12.94 15.26 -3.17
N THR A 98 -13.76 15.63 -4.14
CA THR A 98 -15.22 15.66 -3.97
C THR A 98 -15.75 14.24 -3.72
N TYR A 99 -17.00 14.16 -3.26
CA TYR A 99 -17.67 12.87 -3.09
C TYR A 99 -17.70 12.06 -4.39
N GLU A 100 -17.99 12.69 -5.53
CA GLU A 100 -18.06 12.00 -6.83
C GLU A 100 -16.68 11.50 -7.29
N GLU A 101 -15.62 12.30 -7.10
CA GLU A 101 -14.24 11.87 -7.39
C GLU A 101 -13.80 10.72 -6.48
N THR A 102 -14.13 10.80 -5.18
CA THR A 102 -13.85 9.74 -4.20
C THR A 102 -14.59 8.45 -4.56
N LYS A 103 -15.87 8.55 -4.90
CA LYS A 103 -16.69 7.41 -5.32
C LYS A 103 -16.15 6.78 -6.60
N LEU A 104 -15.77 7.59 -7.59
CA LEU A 104 -15.21 7.10 -8.83
C LEU A 104 -13.90 6.34 -8.61
N SER A 105 -12.98 6.89 -7.81
CA SER A 105 -11.73 6.20 -7.47
C SER A 105 -12.00 4.91 -6.68
N TYR A 106 -12.95 4.92 -5.73
CA TYR A 106 -13.35 3.68 -5.05
C TYR A 106 -13.86 2.63 -6.04
N GLU A 107 -14.76 2.99 -6.96
CA GLU A 107 -15.35 2.04 -7.91
C GLU A 107 -14.35 1.49 -8.93
N GLN A 108 -13.39 2.31 -9.37
CA GLN A 108 -12.41 1.93 -10.39
C GLN A 108 -11.20 1.21 -9.80
N ASP A 109 -10.68 1.73 -8.69
CA ASP A 109 -9.38 1.33 -8.16
C ASP A 109 -9.53 0.37 -6.99
N TYR A 110 -10.49 0.60 -6.08
CA TYR A 110 -10.50 -0.11 -4.79
C TYR A 110 -11.53 -1.24 -4.73
N LYS A 111 -12.69 -1.08 -5.39
CA LYS A 111 -13.83 -2.01 -5.30
C LYS A 111 -13.50 -3.43 -5.74
N ALA A 112 -12.63 -3.58 -6.74
CA ALA A 112 -12.17 -4.89 -7.21
C ALA A 112 -11.35 -5.66 -6.16
N PHE A 113 -10.82 -4.97 -5.15
CA PHE A 113 -10.06 -5.56 -4.04
C PHE A 113 -10.91 -5.76 -2.79
N MET A 114 -12.05 -5.07 -2.69
CA MET A 114 -13.04 -5.22 -1.60
C MET A 114 -14.07 -6.33 -1.83
N GLN A 115 -14.19 -6.87 -3.05
CA GLN A 115 -15.01 -8.04 -3.29
C GLN A 115 -14.27 -9.27 -2.78
N GLU A 116 -14.56 -9.60 -1.52
CA GLU A 116 -14.35 -10.92 -0.95
C GLU A 116 -14.91 -11.98 -1.91
N SER A 117 -14.06 -12.96 -2.22
CA SER A 117 -14.43 -14.25 -2.82
C SER A 117 -15.22 -15.10 -1.85
#